data_AF-A0A536Y8R2-F1
#
_entry.id   AF-A0A536Y8R2-F1
#
_cell.length_a   1.000
_cell.length_b   1.000
_cell.length_c   1.000
_cell.angle_alpha   90.00
_cell.angle_beta   90.00
_cell.angle_gamma   90.00
#
_symmetry.space_group_name_H-M   'P 1'
#
loop_
_entity.id
_entity.type
_entity.pdbx_description
1 polymer ?
#
loop_
_entity_poly.entity_id
_entity_poly.type
_entity_poly.pdbx_seq_one_letter_code
_entity_poly.pdbx_strand_id
1 'polypeptide(L)'
;MRWLAAALSLLAGAALAQEPSWLLVAPQRVVAGQRFEVIVVAPPGEALPDELTLRAQIDIVELLIPARAVGDAQGVRQRYTATMPARAGGPATLSLAERDSNAIALVVARSDTVQRLTGREQAADEPPLSEEDPVYFALGAHQGANARFQLSFKYRLFDPSTGFGAERPWLVGFYFGYTQTSLWDLSADSKPFHDTAYRPSFFWKWQRFDEHTWIDSARVGFEHESNGQAGATSRSINMLFVRPEWRWSVGRGGTFEFTPKLYAYLSTHENPDIERYRGYVDWRVRHDAGGQWITTATARIGTARKGSLLLDMSRRTRDMRVGPLSGYLHLQYFNGYGESILDYNVRRPWQLRVGLAIVP
;
A
#
# COMPACT_ATOMS: atom_id res chain seq x y z
N MET A 1 -26.92 -43.53 -22.44
CA MET A 1 -26.16 -44.38 -23.38
C MET A 1 -26.10 -43.62 -24.71
N ARG A 2 -24.92 -43.11 -25.10
CA ARG A 2 -24.06 -43.74 -26.14
C ARG A 2 -24.63 -43.46 -27.54
N TRP A 3 -24.05 -42.80 -28.54
CA TRP A 3 -22.75 -42.19 -28.91
C TRP A 3 -23.09 -41.25 -30.12
N LEU A 4 -22.46 -40.10 -30.39
CA LEU A 4 -21.09 -39.91 -30.89
C LEU A 4 -20.77 -40.76 -32.14
N ALA A 5 -21.25 -40.37 -33.32
CA ALA A 5 -20.73 -40.86 -34.62
C ALA A 5 -21.28 -40.04 -35.80
N ALA A 6 -20.79 -38.81 -36.00
CA ALA A 6 -20.93 -38.12 -37.29
C ALA A 6 -19.95 -36.94 -37.37
N ALA A 7 -18.67 -37.23 -37.60
CA ALA A 7 -17.71 -36.35 -38.29
C ALA A 7 -16.27 -36.93 -38.22
N LEU A 8 -16.11 -38.24 -38.46
CA LEU A 8 -14.79 -38.89 -38.44
C LEU A 8 -14.62 -39.74 -39.70
N SER A 9 -14.59 -39.08 -40.87
CA SER A 9 -13.97 -39.58 -42.11
C SER A 9 -14.36 -38.67 -43.28
N LEU A 10 -13.62 -37.57 -43.48
CA LEU A 10 -13.32 -36.97 -44.79
C LEU A 10 -12.67 -35.61 -44.55
N LEU A 11 -11.39 -35.65 -44.19
CA LEU A 11 -10.35 -34.65 -44.49
C LEU A 11 -9.00 -35.22 -44.03
N ALA A 12 -8.70 -36.43 -44.51
CA ALA A 12 -7.31 -36.85 -44.67
C ALA A 12 -6.83 -36.18 -45.96
N GLY A 13 -6.08 -35.08 -45.83
CA GLY A 13 -5.62 -34.34 -47.01
C GLY A 13 -5.00 -32.98 -46.73
N ALA A 14 -4.12 -32.90 -45.72
CA ALA A 14 -2.99 -31.97 -45.62
C ALA A 14 -2.34 -32.12 -44.23
N ALA A 15 -1.83 -33.32 -43.92
CA ALA A 15 -0.77 -33.41 -42.93
C ALA A 15 0.49 -32.86 -43.60
N LEU A 16 0.67 -31.53 -43.53
CA LEU A 16 2.01 -30.99 -43.56
C LEU A 16 2.73 -31.67 -42.39
N ALA A 17 3.77 -32.43 -42.69
CA ALA A 17 4.70 -32.90 -41.67
C ALA A 17 5.18 -31.64 -40.92
N GLN A 18 4.63 -31.39 -39.73
CA GLN A 18 5.24 -30.43 -38.83
C GLN A 18 6.57 -31.08 -38.43
N GLU A 19 7.66 -30.46 -38.87
CA GLU A 19 9.00 -30.67 -38.36
C GLU A 19 8.94 -30.87 -36.84
N PRO A 20 9.74 -31.78 -36.26
CA PRO A 20 9.74 -31.98 -34.82
C PRO A 20 10.20 -30.69 -34.14
N SER A 21 9.24 -29.90 -33.68
CA SER A 21 9.48 -28.60 -33.05
C SER A 21 9.64 -28.76 -31.55
N TRP A 22 10.44 -27.88 -30.97
CA TRP A 22 10.66 -27.84 -29.53
C TRP A 22 9.34 -27.56 -28.82
N LEU A 23 9.07 -28.27 -27.71
CA LEU A 23 7.88 -28.00 -26.91
C LEU A 23 8.24 -27.21 -25.65
N LEU A 24 7.55 -26.09 -25.46
CA LEU A 24 7.55 -25.30 -24.26
C LEU A 24 6.28 -25.61 -23.45
N VAL A 25 6.44 -25.74 -22.14
CA VAL A 25 5.34 -25.76 -21.16
C VAL A 25 5.65 -24.72 -20.09
N ALA A 26 4.69 -23.85 -19.81
CA ALA A 26 4.81 -22.77 -18.85
C ALA A 26 3.51 -22.64 -18.03
N PRO A 27 3.56 -22.06 -16.82
CA PRO A 27 2.37 -21.74 -16.06
C PRO A 27 1.50 -20.72 -16.80
N GLN A 28 0.18 -20.83 -16.66
CA GLN A 28 -0.80 -19.91 -17.28
C GLN A 28 -0.77 -18.50 -16.66
N ARG A 29 -0.14 -18.34 -15.49
CA ARG A 29 0.00 -17.07 -14.78
C ARG A 29 1.41 -16.95 -14.19
N VAL A 30 2.01 -15.79 -14.38
CA VAL A 30 3.33 -15.41 -13.82
C VAL A 30 3.26 -14.00 -13.23
N VAL A 31 4.13 -13.69 -12.28
CA VAL A 31 4.15 -12.38 -11.61
C VAL A 31 5.39 -11.60 -12.06
N ALA A 32 5.20 -10.35 -12.47
CA ALA A 32 6.29 -9.47 -12.86
C ALA A 32 7.30 -9.32 -11.71
N GLY A 33 8.60 -9.42 -12.02
CA GLY A 33 9.68 -9.38 -11.04
C GLY A 33 9.91 -10.68 -10.26
N GLN A 34 9.08 -11.71 -10.44
CA GLN A 34 9.26 -13.01 -9.78
C GLN A 34 9.85 -14.07 -10.72
N ARG A 35 10.47 -15.09 -10.11
CA ARG A 35 10.94 -16.28 -10.80
C ARG A 35 9.75 -17.17 -11.20
N PHE A 36 9.83 -17.77 -12.37
CA PHE A 36 8.90 -18.78 -12.85
C PHE A 36 9.66 -19.92 -13.52
N GLU A 37 9.06 -21.11 -13.49
CA GLU A 37 9.63 -22.31 -14.11
C GLU A 37 8.95 -22.59 -15.45
N VAL A 38 9.74 -23.09 -16.39
CA VAL A 38 9.27 -23.65 -17.66
C VAL A 38 9.88 -25.02 -17.89
N ILE A 39 9.17 -25.86 -18.61
CA ILE A 39 9.66 -27.16 -19.05
C ILE A 39 9.85 -27.08 -20.55
N VAL A 40 11.00 -27.54 -21.02
CA VAL A 40 11.33 -27.60 -22.44
C VAL A 40 11.57 -29.05 -22.83
N VAL A 41 10.98 -29.46 -23.95
CA VAL A 41 11.16 -30.79 -24.55
C VAL A 41 11.81 -30.61 -25.91
N ALA A 42 12.99 -31.20 -26.08
CA ALA A 42 13.72 -31.20 -27.34
C ALA A 42 13.22 -32.32 -28.28
N PRO A 43 13.30 -32.12 -29.59
CA PRO A 43 13.07 -33.19 -30.55
C PRO A 43 14.16 -34.28 -30.45
N PRO A 44 13.89 -35.51 -30.93
CA PRO A 44 14.86 -36.59 -30.86
C PRO A 44 16.18 -36.25 -31.56
N GLY A 45 17.30 -36.41 -30.86
CA GLY A 45 18.65 -36.14 -31.40
C GLY A 45 19.18 -34.72 -31.14
N GLU A 46 18.38 -33.83 -30.56
CA GLU A 46 18.84 -32.51 -30.11
C GLU A 46 19.20 -32.48 -28.62
N ALA A 47 20.27 -31.75 -28.30
CA ALA A 47 20.74 -31.56 -26.94
C ALA A 47 20.01 -30.38 -26.27
N LEU A 48 19.64 -30.55 -24.99
CA LEU A 48 19.09 -29.50 -24.15
C LEU A 48 20.24 -28.64 -23.59
N PRO A 49 20.29 -27.33 -23.88
CA PRO A 49 21.36 -26.46 -23.40
C PRO A 49 21.22 -26.09 -21.91
N ASP A 50 22.29 -25.65 -21.27
CA ASP A 50 22.22 -25.16 -19.88
C ASP A 50 21.57 -23.77 -19.77
N GLU A 51 21.62 -22.99 -20.85
CA GLU A 51 21.02 -21.66 -20.95
C GLU A 51 20.20 -21.54 -22.24
N LEU A 52 19.07 -20.86 -22.17
CA LEU A 52 18.26 -20.52 -23.34
C LEU A 52 17.56 -19.17 -23.16
N THR A 53 17.10 -18.60 -24.27
CA THR A 53 16.34 -17.35 -24.27
C THR A 53 14.87 -17.61 -24.58
N LEU A 54 13.98 -17.18 -23.69
CA LEU A 54 12.54 -17.15 -23.91
C LEU A 54 12.15 -15.82 -24.56
N ARG A 55 11.23 -15.88 -25.52
CA ARG A 55 10.61 -14.70 -26.14
C ARG A 55 9.21 -14.52 -25.57
N ALA A 56 8.97 -13.39 -24.92
CA ALA A 56 7.65 -13.00 -24.44
C ALA A 56 7.12 -11.82 -25.24
N GLN A 57 5.98 -12.00 -25.91
CA GLN A 57 5.29 -10.93 -26.62
C GLN A 57 4.13 -10.43 -25.76
N ILE A 58 4.22 -9.18 -25.30
CA ILE A 58 3.23 -8.53 -24.43
C ILE A 58 2.75 -7.27 -25.15
N ASP A 59 1.50 -7.32 -25.62
CA ASP A 59 0.95 -6.29 -26.52
C ASP A 59 1.86 -6.12 -27.76
N ILE A 60 2.43 -4.93 -27.99
CA ILE A 60 3.36 -4.65 -29.09
C ILE A 60 4.85 -4.80 -28.70
N VAL A 61 5.15 -5.19 -27.45
CA VAL A 61 6.52 -5.23 -26.93
C VAL A 61 7.03 -6.67 -26.90
N GLU A 62 8.18 -6.89 -27.52
CA GLU A 62 8.94 -8.15 -27.40
C GLU A 62 9.95 -8.04 -26.25
N LEU A 63 9.98 -9.06 -25.40
CA LEU A 63 10.92 -9.20 -24.30
C LEU A 63 11.69 -10.51 -24.44
N LEU A 64 13.02 -10.42 -24.40
CA LEU A 64 13.92 -11.57 -24.35
C LEU A 64 14.28 -11.84 -22.88
N ILE A 65 13.96 -13.05 -22.41
CA ILE A 65 14.09 -13.44 -21.01
C ILE A 65 15.07 -14.63 -20.94
N PRO A 66 16.27 -14.46 -20.36
CA PRO A 66 17.19 -15.56 -20.18
C PRO A 66 16.65 -16.57 -19.16
N ALA A 67 16.81 -17.85 -19.45
CA ALA A 67 16.43 -18.96 -18.60
C ALA A 67 17.60 -19.93 -18.43
N ARG A 68 17.75 -20.48 -17.23
CA ARG A 68 18.82 -21.42 -16.87
C ARG A 68 18.24 -22.77 -16.46
N ALA A 69 18.88 -23.85 -16.89
CA ALA A 69 18.52 -25.21 -16.54
C ALA A 69 18.57 -25.44 -15.02
N VAL A 70 17.66 -26.28 -14.52
CA VAL A 70 17.54 -26.63 -13.10
C VAL A 70 17.51 -28.14 -12.93
N GLY A 71 18.57 -28.66 -12.32
CA GLY A 71 18.78 -30.10 -12.13
C GLY A 71 19.16 -30.82 -13.42
N ASP A 72 19.19 -32.15 -13.36
CA ASP A 72 19.59 -32.98 -14.49
C ASP A 72 18.45 -33.17 -15.50
N ALA A 73 18.80 -33.22 -16.78
CA ALA A 73 17.86 -33.49 -17.86
C ALA A 73 17.27 -34.91 -17.73
N GLN A 74 15.96 -35.03 -17.96
CA GLN A 74 15.24 -36.30 -17.94
C GLN A 74 14.92 -36.71 -19.37
N GLY A 75 15.87 -37.39 -20.02
CA GLY A 75 15.77 -37.75 -21.44
C GLY A 75 15.76 -36.50 -22.31
N VAL A 76 14.69 -36.31 -23.09
CA VAL A 76 14.50 -35.13 -23.96
C VAL A 76 13.86 -33.93 -23.26
N ARG A 77 13.67 -33.99 -21.93
CA ARG A 77 12.99 -32.94 -21.16
C ARG A 77 13.93 -32.29 -20.14
N GLN A 78 13.92 -30.97 -20.05
CA GLN A 78 14.65 -30.22 -19.01
C GLN A 78 13.80 -29.09 -18.42
N ARG A 79 14.03 -28.80 -17.14
CA ARG A 79 13.40 -27.67 -16.44
C ARG A 79 14.31 -26.45 -16.50
N TYR A 80 13.73 -25.28 -16.72
CA TYR A 80 14.44 -24.01 -16.70
C TYR A 80 13.73 -23.02 -15.77
N THR A 81 14.51 -22.18 -15.11
CA THR A 81 14.02 -21.04 -14.33
C THR A 81 14.36 -19.73 -15.03
N ALA A 82 13.38 -18.84 -15.10
CA ALA A 82 13.50 -17.50 -15.65
C ALA A 82 12.89 -16.47 -14.66
N THR A 83 13.24 -15.19 -14.80
CA THR A 83 12.62 -14.10 -14.01
C THR A 83 11.85 -13.18 -14.94
N MET A 84 10.56 -12.99 -14.69
CA MET A 84 9.74 -12.10 -15.51
C MET A 84 10.18 -10.64 -15.27
N PRO A 85 10.44 -9.82 -16.30
CA PRO A 85 10.83 -8.42 -16.09
C PRO A 85 9.79 -7.65 -15.26
N ALA A 86 10.25 -6.83 -14.31
CA ALA A 86 9.37 -6.11 -13.37
C ALA A 86 8.38 -5.14 -14.05
N ARG A 87 8.71 -4.68 -15.26
CA ARG A 87 7.87 -3.78 -16.07
C ARG A 87 6.80 -4.50 -16.92
N ALA A 88 6.83 -5.83 -16.97
CA ALA A 88 5.89 -6.62 -17.76
C ALA A 88 4.50 -6.67 -17.09
N GLY A 89 3.43 -6.74 -17.88
CA GLY A 89 2.08 -6.91 -17.36
C GLY A 89 1.01 -6.94 -18.43
N GLY A 90 0.03 -7.83 -18.27
CA GLY A 90 -1.05 -8.06 -19.23
C GLY A 90 -1.03 -9.46 -19.85
N PRO A 91 -1.90 -9.74 -20.82
CA PRO A 91 -1.86 -10.97 -21.60
C PRO A 91 -0.57 -11.03 -22.43
N ALA A 92 0.04 -12.21 -22.48
CA ALA A 92 1.31 -12.43 -23.13
C ALA A 92 1.35 -13.79 -23.84
N THR A 93 2.22 -13.89 -24.84
CA THR A 93 2.57 -15.15 -25.49
C THR A 93 4.04 -15.45 -25.24
N LEU A 94 4.38 -16.70 -24.89
CA LEU A 94 5.75 -17.14 -24.60
C LEU A 94 6.19 -18.24 -25.58
N SER A 95 7.38 -18.11 -26.17
CA SER A 95 8.02 -19.12 -27.04
C SER A 95 9.54 -19.15 -26.82
N LEU A 96 10.25 -20.07 -27.47
CA LEU A 96 11.71 -20.03 -27.55
C LEU A 96 12.16 -18.97 -28.55
N ALA A 97 13.21 -18.20 -28.24
CA ALA A 97 13.67 -17.12 -29.10
C ALA A 97 14.58 -17.59 -30.23
N GLU A 98 15.37 -18.64 -29.99
CA GLU A 98 16.45 -19.11 -30.89
C GLU A 98 16.09 -20.42 -31.61
N ARG A 99 14.90 -20.97 -31.32
CA ARG A 99 14.45 -22.27 -31.84
C ARG A 99 12.96 -22.20 -32.12
N ASP A 100 12.50 -22.92 -33.14
CA ASP A 100 11.08 -23.04 -33.42
C ASP A 100 10.38 -23.88 -32.35
N SER A 101 9.42 -23.26 -31.65
CA SER A 101 8.63 -23.90 -30.61
C SER A 101 7.15 -23.54 -30.71
N ASN A 102 6.30 -24.28 -30.00
CA ASN A 102 4.94 -23.80 -29.73
C ASN A 102 4.97 -22.50 -28.92
N ALA A 103 3.88 -21.75 -29.02
CA ALA A 103 3.66 -20.51 -28.30
C ALA A 103 2.57 -20.70 -27.23
N ILE A 104 2.83 -20.26 -26.01
CA ILE A 104 1.90 -20.42 -24.87
C ILE A 104 1.31 -19.08 -24.49
N ALA A 105 -0.02 -19.00 -24.46
CA ALA A 105 -0.72 -17.85 -23.89
C ALA A 105 -0.68 -17.90 -22.35
N LEU A 106 -0.27 -16.79 -21.73
CA LEU A 106 -0.22 -16.63 -20.29
C LEU A 106 -0.62 -15.21 -19.88
N VAL A 107 -0.90 -15.01 -18.59
CA VAL A 107 -1.15 -13.68 -18.03
C VAL A 107 0.00 -13.29 -17.11
N VAL A 108 0.65 -12.17 -17.42
CA VAL A 108 1.62 -11.53 -16.54
C VAL A 108 0.87 -10.62 -15.58
N ALA A 109 0.72 -11.08 -14.34
CA ALA A 109 0.24 -10.23 -13.27
C ALA A 109 1.33 -9.21 -12.93
N ARG A 110 0.99 -7.92 -12.92
CA ARG A 110 1.87 -6.91 -12.33
C ARG A 110 2.04 -7.28 -10.85
N SER A 111 3.26 -7.25 -10.34
CA SER A 111 3.47 -7.34 -8.89
C SER A 111 2.78 -6.13 -8.27
N ASP A 112 1.59 -6.35 -7.73
CA ASP A 112 0.60 -5.33 -7.41
C ASP A 112 1.21 -4.17 -6.61
N THR A 113 1.60 -3.10 -7.31
CA THR A 113 1.97 -1.82 -6.68
C THR A 113 0.76 -1.18 -6.02
N VAL A 114 -0.47 -1.56 -6.42
CA VAL A 114 -1.72 -1.01 -5.87
C VAL A 114 -2.25 -1.82 -4.68
N GLN A 115 -1.80 -3.06 -4.47
CA GLN A 115 -2.21 -3.89 -3.33
C GLN A 115 -1.19 -3.92 -2.18
N ARG A 116 -0.01 -3.30 -2.38
CA ARG A 116 1.05 -3.18 -1.36
C ARG A 116 0.87 -2.05 -0.33
N LEU A 117 -0.26 -1.34 -0.36
CA LEU A 117 -0.61 -0.30 0.63
C LEU A 117 -1.27 -0.85 1.91
N THR A 118 -1.33 -2.18 2.09
CA THR A 118 -1.86 -2.79 3.31
C THR A 118 -0.94 -3.89 3.80
N GLY A 119 0.05 -3.49 4.61
CA GLY A 119 0.50 -4.27 5.76
C GLY A 119 1.33 -5.53 5.48
N ARG A 120 2.58 -5.36 5.02
CA ARG A 120 3.77 -6.09 5.50
C ARG A 120 5.01 -5.45 4.85
N GLU A 121 5.80 -4.69 5.60
CA GLU A 121 7.02 -4.10 5.07
C GLU A 121 8.25 -4.82 5.63
N GLN A 122 9.06 -5.39 4.73
CA GLN A 122 10.50 -5.33 4.89
C GLN A 122 10.95 -3.99 4.32
N ALA A 123 11.81 -3.27 5.03
CA ALA A 123 12.27 -1.92 4.65
C ALA A 123 12.85 -1.82 3.22
N ALA A 124 13.24 -2.93 2.58
CA ALA A 124 13.77 -2.93 1.21
C ALA A 124 12.72 -2.65 0.11
N ASP A 125 11.43 -2.94 0.35
CA ASP A 125 10.38 -2.87 -0.69
C ASP A 125 9.49 -1.61 -0.63
N GLU A 126 9.64 -0.79 0.41
CA GLU A 126 8.91 0.48 0.53
C GLU A 126 9.50 1.54 -0.42
N PRO A 127 8.68 2.18 -1.28
CA PRO A 127 9.15 3.27 -2.13
C PRO A 127 9.62 4.46 -1.27
N PRO A 128 10.58 5.28 -1.74
CA PRO A 128 11.10 6.40 -0.95
C PRO A 128 10.03 7.38 -0.49
N LEU A 129 8.97 7.61 -1.29
CA LEU A 129 7.78 8.36 -0.91
C LEU A 129 6.63 7.37 -0.72
N SER A 130 6.07 7.34 0.48
CA SER A 130 4.99 6.44 0.88
C SER A 130 4.03 7.12 1.85
N GLU A 131 3.00 6.40 2.28
CA GLU A 131 1.95 6.89 3.17
C GLU A 131 2.39 7.02 4.64
N GLU A 132 1.90 8.06 5.32
CA GLU A 132 2.10 8.28 6.76
C GLU A 132 0.78 8.17 7.54
N ASP A 133 -0.22 8.97 7.18
CA ASP A 133 -1.59 8.95 7.70
C ASP A 133 -2.61 8.82 6.55
N PRO A 134 -3.91 8.58 6.84
CA PRO A 134 -4.94 8.49 5.81
C PRO A 134 -5.00 9.72 4.90
N VAL A 135 -5.31 9.49 3.62
CA VAL A 135 -5.50 10.52 2.60
C VAL A 135 -6.92 10.45 2.09
N TYR A 136 -7.72 11.47 2.39
CA TYR A 136 -9.15 11.46 2.15
C TYR A 136 -9.73 12.86 1.92
N PHE A 137 -10.93 12.90 1.35
CA PHE A 137 -11.81 14.06 1.30
C PHE A 137 -13.21 13.64 1.70
N ALA A 138 -13.82 14.31 2.68
CA ALA A 138 -15.12 13.94 3.23
C ALA A 138 -16.01 15.17 3.44
N LEU A 139 -17.31 15.02 3.18
CA LEU A 139 -18.35 16.05 3.30
C LEU A 139 -19.30 15.72 4.44
N GLY A 140 -19.65 16.72 5.24
CA GLY A 140 -20.63 16.65 6.31
C GLY A 140 -21.68 17.76 6.18
N ALA A 141 -22.82 17.58 6.85
CA ALA A 141 -23.93 18.55 6.84
C ALA A 141 -24.52 18.83 8.22
N HIS A 142 -24.03 18.16 9.28
CA HIS A 142 -24.55 18.36 10.63
C HIS A 142 -24.04 19.69 11.21
N GLN A 143 -24.97 20.56 11.60
CA GLN A 143 -24.67 21.93 12.06
C GLN A 143 -24.00 22.81 10.98
N GLY A 144 -24.36 22.58 9.72
CA GLY A 144 -23.83 23.32 8.57
C GLY A 144 -23.04 22.40 7.62
N ALA A 145 -23.11 22.72 6.32
CA ALA A 145 -22.32 22.06 5.31
C ALA A 145 -20.83 22.32 5.56
N ASN A 146 -20.03 21.27 5.63
CA ASN A 146 -18.59 21.38 5.83
C ASN A 146 -17.84 20.26 5.09
N ALA A 147 -16.57 20.47 4.78
CA ALA A 147 -15.69 19.44 4.27
C ALA A 147 -14.48 19.29 5.18
N ARG A 148 -13.95 18.07 5.28
CA ARG A 148 -12.65 17.80 5.89
C ARG A 148 -11.84 16.94 4.95
N PHE A 149 -10.60 17.31 4.74
CA PHE A 149 -9.68 16.49 3.96
C PHE A 149 -8.29 16.46 4.58
N GLN A 150 -7.55 15.41 4.25
CA GLN A 150 -6.20 15.20 4.73
C GLN A 150 -5.30 14.74 3.60
N LEU A 151 -4.12 15.34 3.53
CA LEU A 151 -3.00 14.90 2.70
C LEU A 151 -1.88 14.46 3.62
N SER A 152 -1.27 13.32 3.35
CA SER A 152 -0.22 12.80 4.21
C SER A 152 0.74 11.90 3.47
N PHE A 153 2.03 12.09 3.69
CA PHE A 153 3.10 11.26 3.16
C PHE A 153 4.29 11.24 4.12
N LYS A 154 5.16 10.27 3.93
CA LYS A 154 6.51 10.26 4.49
C LYS A 154 7.52 9.98 3.39
N TYR A 155 8.71 10.53 3.57
CA TYR A 155 9.84 10.39 2.69
C TYR A 155 11.01 9.77 3.46
N ARG A 156 11.51 8.63 2.98
CA ARG A 156 12.70 7.98 3.52
C ARG A 156 13.95 8.73 3.07
N LEU A 157 14.76 9.17 4.02
CA LEU A 157 15.89 10.07 3.75
C LEU A 157 17.13 9.38 3.18
N PHE A 158 17.29 8.09 3.48
CA PHE A 158 18.46 7.32 3.08
C PHE A 158 18.03 6.09 2.28
N ASP A 159 18.66 5.91 1.12
CA ASP A 159 18.40 4.76 0.25
C ASP A 159 19.06 3.49 0.82
N PRO A 160 18.33 2.38 0.97
CA PRO A 160 18.89 1.15 1.54
C PRO A 160 19.92 0.45 0.63
N SER A 161 19.93 0.76 -0.67
CA SER A 161 20.73 0.08 -1.68
C SER A 161 22.04 0.80 -2.03
N THR A 162 22.17 2.09 -1.68
CA THR A 162 23.33 2.91 -2.07
C THR A 162 23.73 3.95 -1.01
N GLY A 163 24.95 4.48 -1.13
CA GLY A 163 25.46 5.57 -0.29
C GLY A 163 25.41 5.31 1.21
N PHE A 164 25.12 6.36 1.99
CA PHE A 164 25.09 6.27 3.45
C PHE A 164 24.09 5.24 4.00
N GLY A 165 22.98 4.98 3.32
CA GLY A 165 22.01 3.98 3.79
C GLY A 165 22.51 2.54 3.63
N ALA A 166 23.29 2.25 2.57
CA ALA A 166 23.96 0.96 2.43
C ALA A 166 25.14 0.80 3.41
N GLU A 167 25.94 1.86 3.61
CA GLU A 167 27.08 1.85 4.54
C GLU A 167 26.65 1.78 6.01
N ARG A 168 25.52 2.40 6.34
CA ARG A 168 24.99 2.52 7.71
C ARG A 168 23.49 2.21 7.69
N PRO A 169 23.09 0.91 7.72
CA PRO A 169 21.69 0.49 7.57
C PRO A 169 20.71 1.12 8.55
N TRP A 170 21.15 1.53 9.75
CA TRP A 170 20.30 2.21 10.72
C TRP A 170 19.82 3.59 10.25
N LEU A 171 20.53 4.24 9.32
CA LEU A 171 20.12 5.52 8.72
C LEU A 171 18.86 5.39 7.86
N VAL A 172 18.61 4.20 7.28
CA VAL A 172 17.40 3.89 6.48
C VAL A 172 16.13 4.09 7.31
N GLY A 173 16.23 4.03 8.64
CA GLY A 173 15.13 4.29 9.55
C GLY A 173 14.73 5.77 9.68
N PHE A 174 15.46 6.74 9.10
CA PHE A 174 15.07 8.16 9.16
C PHE A 174 14.06 8.55 8.07
N TYR A 175 12.99 9.19 8.51
CA TYR A 175 11.91 9.68 7.66
C TYR A 175 11.58 11.14 7.96
N PHE A 176 11.23 11.86 6.91
CA PHE A 176 10.48 13.11 6.99
C PHE A 176 9.01 12.83 6.71
N GLY A 177 8.13 13.09 7.67
CA GLY A 177 6.69 12.99 7.50
C GLY A 177 6.05 14.36 7.30
N TYR A 178 4.98 14.43 6.53
CA TYR A 178 4.17 15.63 6.38
C TYR A 178 2.70 15.24 6.33
N THR A 179 1.91 15.75 7.28
CA THR A 179 0.46 15.65 7.26
C THR A 179 -0.16 17.05 7.26
N GLN A 180 -1.12 17.28 6.39
CA GLN A 180 -1.91 18.50 6.36
C GLN A 180 -3.38 18.16 6.44
N THR A 181 -4.10 18.79 7.37
CA THR A 181 -5.54 18.58 7.54
C THR A 181 -6.26 19.92 7.44
N SER A 182 -7.26 20.01 6.57
CA SER A 182 -8.05 21.22 6.38
C SER A 182 -9.52 20.96 6.70
N LEU A 183 -10.12 21.90 7.44
CA LEU A 183 -11.56 21.96 7.70
C LEU A 183 -12.13 23.14 6.90
N TRP A 184 -13.07 22.86 6.02
CA TRP A 184 -13.67 23.80 5.10
C TRP A 184 -15.11 24.07 5.52
N ASP A 185 -15.43 25.33 5.84
CA ASP A 185 -16.81 25.74 6.08
C ASP A 185 -17.48 26.03 4.73
N LEU A 186 -18.39 25.15 4.31
CA LEU A 186 -19.16 25.30 3.08
C LEU A 186 -20.48 26.05 3.30
N SER A 187 -20.84 26.29 4.55
CA SER A 187 -22.05 26.99 4.96
C SER A 187 -21.86 28.49 5.13
N ALA A 188 -20.63 28.94 5.43
CA ALA A 188 -20.29 30.33 5.56
C ALA A 188 -20.22 31.07 4.20
N ASP A 189 -20.38 32.39 4.25
CA ASP A 189 -20.25 33.28 3.09
C ASP A 189 -18.86 33.17 2.47
N SER A 190 -18.81 33.09 1.14
CA SER A 190 -17.59 32.82 0.37
C SER A 190 -16.88 31.49 0.67
N LYS A 191 -17.46 30.64 1.53
CA LYS A 191 -17.00 29.27 1.82
C LYS A 191 -15.51 29.23 2.15
N PRO A 192 -15.04 29.90 3.22
CA PRO A 192 -13.63 29.93 3.58
C PRO A 192 -13.19 28.62 4.23
N PHE A 193 -11.89 28.32 4.18
CA PHE A 193 -11.32 27.34 5.11
C PHE A 193 -11.45 27.87 6.53
N HIS A 194 -12.07 27.07 7.41
CA HIS A 194 -12.18 27.39 8.83
C HIS A 194 -10.83 27.25 9.52
N ASP A 195 -10.11 26.17 9.21
CA ASP A 195 -8.75 25.96 9.70
C ASP A 195 -7.97 25.02 8.78
N THR A 196 -6.64 25.17 8.77
CA THR A 196 -5.73 24.23 8.11
C THR A 196 -4.54 24.01 9.02
N ALA A 197 -4.34 22.76 9.46
CA ALA A 197 -3.20 22.37 10.28
C ALA A 197 -2.10 21.74 9.41
N TYR A 198 -0.88 22.25 9.55
CA TYR A 198 0.35 21.77 8.93
C TYR A 198 1.15 21.01 9.99
N ARG A 199 1.44 19.73 9.71
CA ARG A 199 2.09 18.83 10.67
C ARG A 199 3.31 18.11 10.09
N PRO A 200 4.45 18.81 9.90
CA PRO A 200 5.71 18.17 9.55
C PRO A 200 6.29 17.40 10.74
N SER A 201 6.96 16.29 10.45
CA SER A 201 7.65 15.47 11.44
C SER A 201 8.97 14.95 10.91
N PHE A 202 9.92 14.74 11.81
CA PHE A 202 11.17 14.06 11.54
C PHE A 202 11.33 12.95 12.57
N PHE A 203 11.47 11.71 12.13
CA PHE A 203 11.48 10.59 13.03
C PHE A 203 12.38 9.46 12.55
N TRP A 204 12.80 8.65 13.50
CA TRP A 204 13.46 7.38 13.26
C TRP A 204 12.47 6.25 13.54
N LYS A 205 12.36 5.30 12.61
CA LYS A 205 11.51 4.10 12.68
C LYS A 205 12.39 2.87 12.84
N TRP A 206 12.19 2.18 13.94
CA TRP A 206 12.73 0.86 14.21
C TRP A 206 11.67 -0.21 13.94
N GLN A 207 12.09 -1.36 13.45
CA GLN A 207 11.24 -2.53 13.26
C GLN A 207 11.92 -3.73 13.91
N ARG A 208 11.14 -4.64 14.48
CA ARG A 208 11.70 -5.85 15.09
C ARG A 208 12.34 -6.76 14.04
N PHE A 209 13.34 -7.51 14.48
CA PHE A 209 14.06 -8.49 13.64
C PHE A 209 13.89 -9.93 14.14
N ASP A 210 13.19 -10.12 15.25
CA ASP A 210 13.02 -11.40 15.93
C ASP A 210 11.54 -11.62 16.34
N GLU A 211 11.22 -12.85 16.75
CA GLU A 211 9.86 -13.25 17.13
C GLU A 211 9.57 -13.08 18.63
N HIS A 212 10.58 -12.77 19.46
CA HIS A 212 10.47 -12.75 20.93
C HIS A 212 10.19 -11.34 21.46
N THR A 213 10.54 -10.31 20.68
CA THR A 213 10.25 -8.92 21.00
C THR A 213 8.75 -8.68 20.85
N TRP A 214 8.16 -8.19 21.95
CA TRP A 214 6.72 -8.00 22.12
C TRP A 214 6.16 -6.76 21.42
N ILE A 215 7.01 -5.92 20.80
CA ILE A 215 6.64 -4.74 20.01
C ILE A 215 7.05 -5.00 18.56
N ASP A 216 6.17 -4.72 17.59
CA ASP A 216 6.47 -4.93 16.16
C ASP A 216 7.36 -3.84 15.59
N SER A 217 7.10 -2.59 15.96
CA SER A 217 7.87 -1.45 15.49
C SER A 217 7.77 -0.28 16.47
N ALA A 218 8.68 0.68 16.39
CA ALA A 218 8.58 1.91 17.16
C ALA A 218 9.09 3.10 16.35
N ARG A 219 8.41 4.24 16.48
CA ARG A 219 8.87 5.51 15.95
C ARG A 219 9.23 6.45 17.08
N VAL A 220 10.33 7.18 16.94
CA VAL A 220 10.72 8.25 17.85
C VAL A 220 11.10 9.47 17.04
N GLY A 221 10.62 10.64 17.40
CA GLY A 221 10.88 11.82 16.60
C GLY A 221 10.31 13.10 17.14
N PHE A 222 10.51 14.15 16.35
CA PHE A 222 9.97 15.48 16.55
C PHE A 222 8.80 15.72 15.61
N GLU A 223 7.78 16.41 16.08
CA GLU A 223 6.66 16.86 15.27
C GLU A 223 6.30 18.30 15.62
N HIS A 224 6.08 19.11 14.60
CA HIS A 224 5.50 20.43 14.72
C HIS A 224 4.06 20.36 14.21
N GLU A 225 3.10 21.02 14.87
CA GLU A 225 1.73 21.20 14.37
C GLU A 225 1.36 22.68 14.52
N SER A 226 1.04 23.36 13.43
CA SER A 226 0.56 24.75 13.47
C SER A 226 -0.50 25.00 12.41
N ASN A 227 -1.29 26.06 12.57
CA ASN A 227 -2.30 26.43 11.57
C ASN A 227 -1.85 27.48 10.55
N GLY A 228 -0.59 27.93 10.62
CA GLY A 228 -0.05 28.96 9.71
C GLY A 228 -0.71 30.34 9.84
N GLN A 229 -1.53 30.57 10.88
CA GLN A 229 -2.19 31.86 11.13
C GLN A 229 -1.33 32.75 12.03
N ALA A 230 -1.66 34.05 12.07
CA ALA A 230 -0.98 35.06 12.88
C ALA A 230 -1.91 35.65 13.95
N GLY A 231 -1.33 36.30 14.97
CA GLY A 231 -2.09 36.98 16.01
C GLY A 231 -2.94 36.03 16.86
N ALA A 232 -4.15 36.46 17.24
CA ALA A 232 -5.00 35.76 18.20
C ALA A 232 -5.51 34.38 17.73
N THR A 233 -5.54 34.14 16.42
CA THR A 233 -5.96 32.86 15.83
C THR A 233 -4.77 31.93 15.55
N SER A 234 -3.54 32.39 15.79
CA SER A 234 -2.35 31.56 15.65
C SER A 234 -2.38 30.41 16.67
N ARG A 235 -2.08 29.21 16.22
CA ARG A 235 -1.91 28.02 17.06
C ARG A 235 -0.68 27.26 16.60
N SER A 236 0.08 26.77 17.56
CA SER A 236 1.35 26.10 17.32
C SER A 236 1.74 25.23 18.51
N ILE A 237 2.22 24.03 18.21
CA ILE A 237 2.85 23.14 19.17
C ILE A 237 4.07 22.47 18.56
N ASN A 238 5.05 22.23 19.42
CA ASN A 238 6.19 21.36 19.13
C ASN A 238 6.13 20.17 20.08
N MET A 239 6.36 18.97 19.56
CA MET A 239 6.27 17.72 20.32
C MET A 239 7.50 16.87 20.07
N LEU A 240 8.02 16.28 21.15
CA LEU A 240 8.81 15.05 21.06
C LEU A 240 7.85 13.88 21.24
N PHE A 241 7.93 12.85 20.40
CA PHE A 241 7.02 11.72 20.47
C PHE A 241 7.74 10.37 20.40
N VAL A 242 7.08 9.37 21.00
CA VAL A 242 7.35 7.95 20.82
C VAL A 242 6.05 7.25 20.45
N ARG A 243 6.07 6.43 19.40
CA ARG A 243 4.91 5.68 18.91
C ARG A 243 5.31 4.21 18.73
N PRO A 244 5.15 3.36 19.77
CA PRO A 244 5.25 1.92 19.60
C PRO A 244 4.07 1.40 18.78
N GLU A 245 4.28 0.30 18.07
CA GLU A 245 3.31 -0.34 17.21
C GLU A 245 3.22 -1.83 17.53
N TRP A 246 2.00 -2.30 17.75
CA TRP A 246 1.66 -3.73 17.88
C TRP A 246 0.71 -4.13 16.77
N ARG A 247 0.93 -5.30 16.19
CA ARG A 247 0.14 -5.87 15.11
C ARG A 247 -0.18 -7.33 15.41
N TRP A 248 -1.46 -7.66 15.34
CA TRP A 248 -1.96 -9.02 15.49
C TRP A 248 -2.73 -9.44 14.25
N SER A 249 -2.52 -10.67 13.79
CA SER A 249 -3.38 -11.28 12.78
C SER A 249 -4.69 -11.71 13.43
N VAL A 250 -5.79 -11.33 12.81
CA VAL A 250 -7.16 -11.67 13.23
C VAL A 250 -7.82 -12.45 12.09
N GLY A 251 -8.76 -13.36 12.40
CA GLY A 251 -9.28 -14.38 11.47
C GLY A 251 -9.60 -13.91 10.04
N ARG A 252 -9.58 -14.85 9.08
CA ARG A 252 -9.83 -14.61 7.64
C ARG A 252 -8.94 -13.55 6.99
N GLY A 253 -7.68 -13.44 7.43
CA GLY A 253 -6.69 -12.52 6.84
C GLY A 253 -6.85 -11.07 7.30
N GLY A 254 -7.53 -10.84 8.42
CA GLY A 254 -7.61 -9.53 9.03
C GLY A 254 -6.38 -9.18 9.87
N THR A 255 -6.23 -7.90 10.16
CA THR A 255 -5.14 -7.37 10.98
C THR A 255 -5.71 -6.38 11.99
N PHE A 256 -5.27 -6.49 13.24
CA PHE A 256 -5.53 -5.49 14.27
C PHE A 256 -4.21 -4.82 14.64
N GLU A 257 -4.23 -3.50 14.79
CA GLU A 257 -3.07 -2.70 15.14
C GLU A 257 -3.40 -1.78 16.30
N PHE A 258 -2.47 -1.66 17.23
CA PHE A 258 -2.51 -0.69 18.32
C PHE A 258 -1.24 0.16 18.25
N THR A 259 -1.41 1.47 18.08
CA THR A 259 -0.30 2.39 17.75
C THR A 259 -0.41 3.70 18.53
N PRO A 260 -0.38 3.66 19.88
CA PRO A 260 -0.49 4.87 20.69
C PRO A 260 0.69 5.80 20.41
N LYS A 261 0.42 7.09 20.24
CA LYS A 261 1.46 8.12 20.14
C LYS A 261 1.56 8.83 21.47
N LEU A 262 2.65 8.62 22.20
CA LEU A 262 2.97 9.32 23.43
C LEU A 262 3.83 10.53 23.09
N TYR A 263 3.55 11.69 23.68
CA TYR A 263 4.32 12.89 23.37
C TYR A 263 4.48 13.82 24.57
N ALA A 264 5.57 14.59 24.55
CA ALA A 264 5.84 15.70 25.44
C ALA A 264 5.84 17.00 24.64
N TYR A 265 5.17 18.02 25.17
CA TYR A 265 5.14 19.35 24.56
C TYR A 265 6.44 20.10 24.85
N LEU A 266 7.11 20.57 23.80
CA LEU A 266 8.33 21.38 23.86
C LEU A 266 8.03 22.87 23.74
N SER A 267 6.96 23.24 23.05
CA SER A 267 6.46 24.61 22.93
C SER A 267 4.94 24.61 22.78
N THR A 268 4.27 25.49 23.51
CA THR A 268 2.81 25.66 23.53
C THR A 268 2.39 27.13 23.69
N HIS A 269 3.27 28.08 23.38
CA HIS A 269 3.08 29.50 23.70
C HIS A 269 1.72 30.07 23.21
N GLU A 270 1.28 29.70 22.01
CA GLU A 270 0.02 30.14 21.40
C GLU A 270 -1.22 29.44 21.97
N ASN A 271 -1.03 28.33 22.69
CA ASN A 271 -2.09 27.50 23.27
C ASN A 271 -1.57 26.83 24.55
N PRO A 272 -1.34 27.60 25.64
CA PRO A 272 -0.62 27.12 26.82
C PRO A 272 -1.32 26.01 27.60
N ASP A 273 -2.64 25.85 27.42
CA ASP A 273 -3.47 24.90 28.16
C ASP A 273 -3.94 23.72 27.29
N ILE A 274 -3.28 23.47 26.15
CA ILE A 274 -3.64 22.44 25.16
C ILE A 274 -3.67 21.02 25.75
N GLU A 275 -2.82 20.73 26.73
CA GLU A 275 -2.75 19.44 27.43
C GLU A 275 -4.05 19.12 28.19
N ARG A 276 -4.81 20.16 28.60
CA ARG A 276 -6.12 19.98 29.25
C ARG A 276 -7.15 19.33 28.33
N TYR A 277 -6.95 19.43 27.01
CA TYR A 277 -7.87 18.97 25.97
C TYR A 277 -7.35 17.75 25.22
N ARG A 278 -6.07 17.76 24.80
CA ARG A 278 -5.47 16.68 24.01
C ARG A 278 -4.76 15.63 24.87
N GLY A 279 -4.24 16.02 26.03
CA GLY A 279 -3.47 15.13 26.90
C GLY A 279 -2.07 14.92 26.36
N TYR A 280 -1.50 13.75 26.64
CA TYR A 280 -0.13 13.39 26.25
C TYR A 280 -0.07 12.11 25.40
N VAL A 281 -1.25 11.57 25.03
CA VAL A 281 -1.36 10.31 24.29
C VAL A 281 -2.49 10.40 23.28
N ASP A 282 -2.17 10.09 22.02
CA ASP A 282 -3.18 9.74 21.01
C ASP A 282 -3.34 8.22 21.01
N TRP A 283 -4.46 7.72 21.51
CA TRP A 283 -4.77 6.29 21.53
C TRP A 283 -5.32 5.89 20.17
N ARG A 284 -4.53 5.15 19.37
CA ARG A 284 -4.92 4.74 18.03
C ARG A 284 -5.05 3.22 17.94
N VAL A 285 -6.20 2.77 17.46
CA VAL A 285 -6.45 1.38 17.07
C VAL A 285 -6.87 1.33 15.60
N ARG A 286 -6.44 0.30 14.89
CA ARG A 286 -6.84 0.05 13.51
C ARG A 286 -7.22 -1.41 13.35
N HIS A 287 -8.31 -1.67 12.65
CA HIS A 287 -8.76 -3.00 12.29
C HIS A 287 -9.00 -3.07 10.79
N ASP A 288 -8.23 -3.92 10.13
CA ASP A 288 -8.37 -4.27 8.73
C ASP A 288 -9.03 -5.66 8.62
N ALA A 289 -10.27 -5.72 8.13
CA ALA A 289 -11.03 -6.95 7.98
C ALA A 289 -10.81 -7.58 6.58
N GLY A 290 -9.58 -8.01 6.28
CA GLY A 290 -9.22 -8.58 4.96
C GLY A 290 -9.37 -7.56 3.81
N GLY A 291 -9.27 -6.29 4.17
CA GLY A 291 -9.47 -5.05 3.43
C GLY A 291 -10.85 -4.87 2.80
N GLN A 292 -11.85 -5.65 3.24
CA GLN A 292 -13.25 -5.33 2.97
C GLN A 292 -13.66 -4.05 3.70
N TRP A 293 -13.27 -3.96 4.97
CA TRP A 293 -13.45 -2.80 5.82
C TRP A 293 -12.16 -2.50 6.56
N ILE A 294 -11.78 -1.24 6.58
CA ILE A 294 -10.65 -0.74 7.33
C ILE A 294 -11.20 0.33 8.27
N THR A 295 -11.04 0.10 9.57
CA THR A 295 -11.55 1.01 10.60
C THR A 295 -10.39 1.51 11.44
N THR A 296 -10.27 2.82 11.60
CA THR A 296 -9.28 3.44 12.48
C THR A 296 -10.02 4.28 13.52
N ALA A 297 -9.74 4.08 14.80
CA ALA A 297 -10.23 4.94 15.87
C ALA A 297 -9.06 5.62 16.56
N THR A 298 -9.14 6.93 16.73
CA THR A 298 -8.19 7.74 17.48
C THR A 298 -8.93 8.45 18.61
N ALA A 299 -8.51 8.21 19.85
CA ALA A 299 -9.05 8.85 21.04
C ALA A 299 -7.99 9.68 21.75
N ARG A 300 -8.41 10.83 22.29
CA ARG A 300 -7.57 11.73 23.09
C ARG A 300 -8.27 12.03 24.41
N ILE A 301 -7.51 12.03 25.50
CA ILE A 301 -8.01 12.36 26.84
C ILE A 301 -7.03 13.34 27.49
N GLY A 302 -7.48 14.58 27.62
CA GLY A 302 -6.76 15.67 28.27
C GLY A 302 -6.73 15.58 29.78
N THR A 303 -5.79 16.32 30.38
CA THR A 303 -5.57 16.33 31.84
C THR A 303 -6.78 16.85 32.61
N ALA A 304 -7.64 17.66 31.98
CA ALA A 304 -8.89 18.15 32.55
C ALA A 304 -10.09 17.25 32.23
N ARG A 305 -9.87 15.98 31.84
CA ARG A 305 -10.90 15.01 31.42
C ARG A 305 -11.75 15.44 30.23
N LYS A 306 -11.24 16.39 29.43
CA LYS A 306 -11.77 16.73 28.12
C LYS A 306 -11.17 15.77 27.09
N GLY A 307 -11.84 15.52 25.98
CA GLY A 307 -11.32 14.58 25.00
C GLY A 307 -12.08 14.58 23.71
N SER A 308 -11.61 13.74 22.79
CA SER A 308 -12.25 13.52 21.50
C SER A 308 -12.08 12.10 21.01
N LEU A 309 -13.00 11.72 20.13
CA LEU A 309 -12.97 10.48 19.39
C LEU A 309 -13.11 10.82 17.91
N LEU A 310 -12.17 10.34 17.11
CA LEU A 310 -12.24 10.29 15.65
C LEU A 310 -12.33 8.82 15.23
N LEU A 311 -13.33 8.48 14.45
CA LEU A 311 -13.54 7.15 13.88
C LEU A 311 -13.61 7.28 12.36
N ASP A 312 -12.66 6.66 11.68
CA ASP A 312 -12.59 6.56 10.24
C ASP A 312 -12.92 5.13 9.82
N MET A 313 -13.79 4.96 8.84
CA MET A 313 -14.18 3.66 8.31
C MET A 313 -14.20 3.71 6.79
N SER A 314 -13.42 2.83 6.18
CA SER A 314 -13.18 2.82 4.75
C SER A 314 -13.50 1.47 4.14
N ARG A 315 -14.15 1.45 2.97
CA ARG A 315 -14.47 0.24 2.20
C ARG A 315 -14.01 0.38 0.76
N ARG A 316 -13.37 -0.66 0.21
CA ARG A 316 -12.91 -0.63 -1.19
C ARG A 316 -14.07 -0.44 -2.16
N THR A 317 -13.98 0.59 -3.00
CA THR A 317 -15.03 0.96 -3.97
C THR A 317 -15.17 -0.07 -5.08
N ARG A 318 -14.08 -0.74 -5.50
CA ARG A 318 -14.13 -1.85 -6.49
C ARG A 318 -14.96 -3.05 -6.04
N ASP A 319 -15.18 -3.20 -4.73
CA ASP A 319 -16.02 -4.26 -4.15
C ASP A 319 -17.50 -3.81 -4.05
N MET A 320 -17.81 -2.57 -4.50
CA MET A 320 -19.16 -2.01 -4.56
C MET A 320 -19.66 -2.01 -6.02
N ARG A 321 -20.98 -2.16 -6.22
CA ARG A 321 -21.61 -2.18 -7.56
C ARG A 321 -21.57 -0.81 -8.30
N VAL A 322 -20.84 0.17 -7.78
CA VAL A 322 -20.81 1.56 -8.25
C VAL A 322 -19.50 1.83 -8.99
N GLY A 323 -19.32 1.21 -10.16
CA GLY A 323 -18.24 1.50 -11.13
C GLY A 323 -16.80 1.22 -10.65
N PRO A 324 -15.81 1.21 -11.57
CA PRO A 324 -14.40 0.96 -11.21
C PRO A 324 -13.73 2.24 -10.72
N LEU A 325 -14.21 2.82 -9.62
CA LEU A 325 -13.47 3.87 -8.92
C LEU A 325 -12.34 3.20 -8.15
N SER A 326 -11.09 3.60 -8.41
CA SER A 326 -9.95 3.24 -7.58
C SER A 326 -10.01 4.03 -6.27
N GLY A 327 -9.94 3.37 -5.12
CA GLY A 327 -9.94 4.00 -3.80
C GLY A 327 -10.87 3.32 -2.79
N TYR A 328 -11.30 4.09 -1.80
CA TYR A 328 -12.16 3.65 -0.72
C TYR A 328 -13.31 4.64 -0.51
N LEU A 329 -14.53 4.13 -0.34
CA LEU A 329 -15.60 4.90 0.27
C LEU A 329 -15.19 5.14 1.72
N HIS A 330 -15.25 6.37 2.18
CA HIS A 330 -14.77 6.79 3.49
C HIS A 330 -15.90 7.40 4.30
N LEU A 331 -16.07 6.92 5.53
CA LEU A 331 -17.00 7.41 6.54
C LEU A 331 -16.19 7.90 7.71
N GLN A 332 -16.48 9.09 8.19
CA GLN A 332 -15.78 9.68 9.33
C GLN A 332 -16.76 10.20 10.36
N TYR A 333 -16.56 9.80 11.61
CA TYR A 333 -17.28 10.32 12.76
C TYR A 333 -16.30 11.02 13.70
N PHE A 334 -16.60 12.26 14.07
CA PHE A 334 -15.85 13.01 15.08
C PHE A 334 -16.79 13.46 16.20
N ASN A 335 -16.31 13.45 17.45
CA ASN A 335 -17.00 14.06 18.58
C ASN A 335 -16.01 14.49 19.65
N GLY A 336 -16.18 15.70 20.21
CA GLY A 336 -15.40 16.20 21.34
C GLY A 336 -14.65 17.50 21.06
N TYR A 337 -13.47 17.62 21.68
CA TYR A 337 -12.61 18.81 21.59
C TYR A 337 -11.51 18.67 20.53
N GLY A 338 -11.08 19.80 19.94
CA GLY A 338 -9.90 19.84 19.08
C GLY A 338 -10.00 19.05 17.78
N GLU A 339 -11.12 19.21 17.07
CA GLU A 339 -11.25 18.73 15.69
C GLU A 339 -10.19 19.35 14.77
N SER A 340 -9.93 20.63 14.98
CA SER A 340 -8.84 21.40 14.41
C SER A 340 -7.99 22.00 15.54
N ILE A 341 -6.78 22.46 15.23
CA ILE A 341 -5.91 23.07 16.24
C ILE A 341 -6.42 24.46 16.64
N LEU A 342 -7.05 25.20 15.72
CA LEU A 342 -7.72 26.48 16.03
C LEU A 342 -8.73 26.32 17.18
N ASP A 343 -9.51 25.25 17.13
CA ASP A 343 -10.59 24.90 18.05
C ASP A 343 -10.17 23.88 19.12
N TYR A 344 -8.87 23.77 19.45
CA TYR A 344 -8.38 22.78 20.42
C TYR A 344 -9.15 22.82 21.76
N ASN A 345 -9.61 24.00 22.17
CA ASN A 345 -10.31 24.25 23.42
C ASN A 345 -11.84 24.34 23.30
N VAL A 346 -12.39 24.14 22.10
CA VAL A 346 -13.84 24.20 21.82
C VAL A 346 -14.40 22.80 21.69
N ARG A 347 -15.49 22.50 22.42
CA ARG A 347 -16.23 21.24 22.22
C ARG A 347 -17.16 21.39 21.04
N ARG A 348 -16.89 20.67 19.95
CA ARG A 348 -17.80 20.61 18.81
C ARG A 348 -18.86 19.52 19.05
N PRO A 349 -20.10 19.70 18.56
CA PRO A 349 -21.05 18.61 18.47
C PRO A 349 -20.51 17.53 17.55
N TRP A 350 -21.10 16.34 17.59
CA TRP A 350 -20.67 15.25 16.73
C TRP A 350 -20.76 15.65 15.25
N GLN A 351 -19.86 15.12 14.43
CA GLN A 351 -19.81 15.32 12.99
C GLN A 351 -19.80 13.95 12.32
N LEU A 352 -20.61 13.78 11.28
CA LEU A 352 -20.58 12.60 10.42
C LEU A 352 -20.31 13.07 8.99
N ARG A 353 -19.28 12.50 8.37
CA ARG A 353 -18.85 12.85 7.03
C ARG A 353 -18.74 11.61 6.16
N VAL A 354 -19.01 11.79 4.87
CA VAL A 354 -18.89 10.76 3.84
C VAL A 354 -18.05 11.30 2.70
N GLY A 355 -17.17 10.47 2.14
CA GLY A 355 -16.42 10.83 0.96
C GLY A 355 -15.52 9.72 0.45
N LEU A 356 -14.34 10.08 -0.05
CA LEU A 356 -13.41 9.16 -0.69
C LEU A 356 -12.06 9.22 -0.02
N ALA A 357 -11.42 8.06 0.13
CA ALA A 357 -10.04 7.92 0.57
C ALA A 357 -9.19 7.22 -0.50
N ILE A 358 -7.95 7.68 -0.62
CA ILE A 358 -6.90 7.05 -1.43
C ILE A 358 -6.12 6.08 -0.54
N VAL A 359 -5.79 6.53 0.67
CA VAL A 359 -5.14 5.76 1.73
C VAL A 359 -6.07 5.76 2.95
N PRO A 360 -6.58 4.59 3.38
CA PRO A 360 -7.57 4.48 4.45
C PRO A 360 -6.98 4.32 5.86
#